data_AF-A0A2H6K2A7-F1
#
_entry.id   AF-A0A2H6K2A7-F1
#
_cell.length_a   1.000
_cell.length_b   1.000
_cell.length_c   1.000
_cell.angle_alpha   90.00
_cell.angle_beta   90.00
_cell.angle_gamma   90.00
#
_symmetry.space_group_name_H-M   'P 1'
#
loop_
_entity.id
_entity.type
_entity.pdbx_description
1 polymer ?
#
loop_
_entity_poly.entity_id
_entity_poly.type
_entity_poly.pdbx_seq_one_letter_code
_entity_poly.pdbx_strand_id
1 'polypeptide(L)' 'MPADYRDIAQTLTEAGVIDQDLAERFKLMISFHNRLVHMYWKIDDEMVREYLENNLGDISELAQSFAGTV' A
#
# COMPACT_ATOMS: atom_id res chain seq x y z
N MET A 1 -13.61 4.60 5.31
CA MET A 1 -14.02 3.37 6.03
C MET A 1 -13.15 2.21 5.52
N PRO A 2 -12.85 1.16 6.32
CA PRO A 2 -11.80 0.18 6.01
C PRO A 2 -12.20 -0.99 5.08
N ALA A 3 -13.41 -0.99 4.52
CA ALA A 3 -13.89 -2.06 3.63
C ALA A 3 -13.43 -1.84 2.18
N ASP A 4 -13.68 -0.66 1.62
CA ASP A 4 -13.45 -0.39 0.18
C ASP A 4 -12.00 -0.59 -0.28
N TYR A 5 -11.00 -0.29 0.54
CA TYR A 5 -9.61 -0.34 0.09
C TYR A 5 -9.00 -1.75 0.06
N ARG A 6 -9.51 -2.68 0.88
CA ARG A 6 -9.06 -4.08 0.82
C ARG A 6 -9.59 -4.76 -0.44
N ASP A 7 -10.77 -4.34 -0.88
CA ASP A 7 -11.36 -4.77 -2.15
C ASP A 7 -10.53 -4.28 -3.35
N ILE A 8 -9.87 -3.11 -3.26
CA ILE A 8 -8.98 -2.63 -4.33
C ILE A 8 -7.80 -3.58 -4.53
N ALA A 9 -7.11 -3.98 -3.47
CA ALA A 9 -5.97 -4.90 -3.58
C ALA A 9 -6.41 -6.23 -4.22
N GLN A 10 -7.54 -6.79 -3.77
CA GLN A 10 -8.09 -8.02 -4.33
C GLN A 10 -8.49 -7.85 -5.81
N THR A 11 -9.17 -6.75 -6.16
CA THR A 11 -9.59 -6.46 -7.54
C THR A 11 -8.37 -6.36 -8.47
N LEU A 12 -7.30 -5.70 -8.03
CA LEU A 12 -6.08 -5.57 -8.83
C LEU A 12 -5.35 -6.91 -9.02
N THR A 13 -5.37 -7.78 -8.00
CA THR A 13 -4.83 -9.14 -8.11
C THR A 13 -5.65 -10.01 -9.06
N GLU A 14 -6.98 -9.98 -8.93
CA GLU A 14 -7.89 -10.73 -9.81
C GLU A 14 -7.79 -10.27 -11.27
N ALA A 15 -7.54 -8.98 -11.50
CA ALA A 15 -7.28 -8.41 -12.82
C ALA A 15 -5.86 -8.71 -13.36
N GLY A 16 -5.00 -9.36 -12.57
CA GLY A 16 -3.61 -9.66 -12.95
C GLY A 16 -2.69 -8.45 -13.03
N VAL A 17 -3.09 -7.31 -12.46
CA VAL A 17 -2.32 -6.06 -12.47
C VAL A 17 -1.17 -6.11 -11.45
N ILE A 18 -1.38 -6.79 -10.32
CA ILE A 18 -0.38 -7.03 -9.29
C ILE A 18 -0.41 -8.50 -8.88
N ASP A 19 0.73 -9.03 -8.43
CA ASP A 19 0.77 -10.37 -7.85
C ASP A 19 0.28 -10.38 -6.39
N GLN A 20 0.17 -11.58 -5.82
CA GLN A 20 -0.33 -11.75 -4.44
C GLN A 20 0.61 -11.09 -3.41
N ASP A 21 1.92 -11.10 -3.65
CA ASP A 21 2.90 -10.57 -2.71
C ASP A 21 2.82 -9.04 -2.66
N LEU A 22 2.73 -8.38 -3.81
CA LEU A 22 2.53 -6.94 -3.93
C LEU A 22 1.15 -6.52 -3.41
N ALA A 23 0.12 -7.36 -3.56
CA ALA A 23 -1.20 -7.11 -2.99
C ALA A 23 -1.19 -7.07 -1.45
N GLU A 24 -0.48 -7.99 -0.80
CA GLU A 24 -0.34 -7.98 0.65
C GLU A 24 0.46 -6.75 1.14
N ARG A 25 1.55 -6.39 0.46
CA ARG A 25 2.29 -5.14 0.74
C ARG A 25 1.39 -3.91 0.55
N PHE A 26 0.59 -3.87 -0.51
CA PHE A 26 -0.33 -2.77 -0.77
C PHE A 26 -1.41 -2.62 0.31
N LYS A 27 -1.95 -3.72 0.85
CA LYS A 27 -2.88 -3.68 2.00
C LYS A 27 -2.24 -3.05 3.24
N LEU A 28 -0.95 -3.31 3.48
CA LEU A 28 -0.19 -2.70 4.57
C LEU A 28 -0.02 -1.19 4.34
N MET A 29 0.32 -0.77 3.12
CA MET A 29 0.44 0.64 2.74
C MET A 29 -0.87 1.41 2.97
N ILE A 30 -2.00 0.86 2.52
CA ILE A 30 -3.34 1.43 2.74
C ILE A 30 -3.63 1.57 4.24
N SER A 31 -3.30 0.53 5.02
CA SER A 31 -3.53 0.53 6.46
C SER A 31 -2.67 1.58 7.18
N PHE A 32 -1.43 1.76 6.73
CA PHE A 32 -0.54 2.80 7.21
C PHE A 32 -1.05 4.21 6.86
N HIS A 33 -1.47 4.44 5.61
CA HIS A 33 -2.11 5.70 5.19
C HIS A 33 -3.32 6.04 6.08
N ASN A 34 -4.20 5.07 6.35
CA ASN A 34 -5.36 5.28 7.21
C ASN A 34 -4.96 5.66 8.64
N ARG A 35 -3.85 5.11 9.15
CA ARG A 35 -3.30 5.48 10.46
C ARG A 35 -2.77 6.91 10.43
N LEU A 36 -2.04 7.32 9.39
CA LEU A 36 -1.54 8.69 9.22
C LEU A 36 -2.66 9.73 9.22
N VAL A 37 -3.78 9.45 8.56
CA VAL A 37 -4.90 10.42 8.49
C VAL A 37 -5.74 10.43 9.78
N HIS A 38 -6.02 9.27 10.37
CA HIS A 38 -7.00 9.16 11.45
C HIS A 38 -6.40 9.06 12.86
N MET A 39 -5.11 8.74 12.99
CA MET A 39 -4.45 8.48 14.27
C MET A 39 -3.03 9.06 14.30
N TYR A 40 -2.79 10.18 13.63
CA TYR A 40 -1.45 10.79 13.54
C TYR A 40 -0.81 11.03 14.91
N TRP A 41 -1.60 11.36 15.93
CA TRP A 41 -1.11 11.60 17.30
C TRP A 41 -0.68 10.33 18.05
N LYS A 42 -0.88 9.13 17.48
CA LYS A 42 -0.45 7.84 18.02
C LYS A 42 0.64 7.18 17.18
N ILE A 43 1.18 7.89 16.19
CA ILE A 43 2.22 7.38 15.31
C ILE A 43 3.59 7.64 15.93
N ASP A 44 4.45 6.65 15.79
CA ASP A 44 5.85 6.73 16.17
C ASP A 44 6.65 7.31 15.00
N ASP A 45 7.27 8.46 15.20
CA ASP A 45 8.06 9.16 14.17
C ASP A 45 9.24 8.31 13.69
N GLU A 46 9.80 7.45 14.54
CA GLU A 46 10.89 6.55 14.14
C GLU A 46 10.40 5.49 13.15
N MET A 47 9.21 4.93 13.37
CA MET A 47 8.56 4.02 12.42
C MET A 47 8.26 4.71 11.09
N VAL A 48 7.81 5.98 11.13
CA VAL A 48 7.55 6.75 9.89
C VAL A 48 8.85 6.93 9.11
N ARG A 49 9.93 7.31 9.78
CA ARG A 49 11.26 7.46 9.16
C ARG A 49 11.71 6.16 8.51
N GLU A 50 11.58 5.04 9.21
CA GLU A 50 11.97 3.72 8.67
C GLU A 50 11.21 3.38 7.39
N TYR A 51 9.90 3.62 7.33
CA TYR A 51 9.11 3.36 6.12
C TYR A 51 9.44 4.32 4.97
N LEU A 52 9.74 5.59 5.27
CA LEU A 52 10.18 6.54 4.26
C LEU A 52 11.56 6.17 3.69
N GLU A 53 12.44 5.55 4.47
CA GLU A 53 13.77 5.14 4.01
C GLU A 53 13.73 3.79 3.26
N ASN A 54 12.89 2.85 3.69
CA ASN A 54 12.98 1.45 3.24
C ASN A 54 11.80 0.97 2.38
N ASN A 55 10.63 1.62 2.44
CA ASN A 55 9.39 1.09 1.82
C ASN A 55 8.86 1.92 0.65
N LEU A 56 9.54 3.01 0.24
CA LEU A 56 9.15 3.77 -0.95
C LEU A 56 9.26 2.95 -2.25
N GLY A 57 10.05 1.88 -2.25
CA GLY A 57 10.13 0.92 -3.36
C GLY A 57 8.79 0.28 -3.68
N ASP A 58 7.97 -0.02 -2.67
CA ASP A 58 6.65 -0.64 -2.85
C ASP A 58 5.71 0.25 -3.67
N ILE A 59 5.79 1.59 -3.48
CA ILE A 59 5.03 2.56 -4.28
C ILE A 59 5.49 2.56 -5.74
N SER A 60 6.80 2.45 -5.96
CA SER A 60 7.38 2.46 -7.30
C SER A 60 7.02 1.18 -8.07
N GLU A 61 7.07 0.04 -7.41
CA GLU A 61 6.67 -1.25 -7.96
C GLU A 61 5.17 -1.28 -8.31
N LEU A 62 4.33 -0.78 -7.40
CA LEU A 62 2.89 -0.61 -7.66
C LEU A 62 2.64 0.31 -8.87
N ALA A 63 3.38 1.42 -9.00
CA ALA A 63 3.24 2.31 -10.15
C ALA A 63 3.66 1.64 -11.48
N GLN A 64 4.71 0.83 -11.46
CA GLN A 64 5.16 0.08 -12.64
C GLN A 64 4.16 -0.98 -13.07
N SER A 65 3.47 -1.62 -12.11
CA SER A 65 2.47 -2.65 -12.39
C SER A 65 1.31 -2.12 -13.26
N PHE A 66 0.94 -0.84 -13.08
CA PHE A 66 -0.05 -0.17 -13.92
C PHE A 66 0.46 0.22 -15.32
N ALA A 67 1.78 0.36 -15.50
CA ALA A 67 2.38 0.74 -16.79
C ALA A 67 2.58 -0.45 -17.73
N GLY A 68 2.61 -1.68 -17.20
CA GLY A 68 2.83 -2.92 -17.95
C GLY A 68 1.57 -3.57 -18.54
N THR A 69 0.37 -3.06 -18.22
CA THR A 69 -0.90 -3.61 -18.71
C THR A 69 -1.23 -3.02 -20.10
N VAL A 70 -0.79 -3.71 -21.17
CA VAL A 70 -1.20 -3.47 -22.57
C VAL A 70 -2.08 -4.60 -23.04
#